data_AF-A0A1R1YLS8-F1
#
_entry.id   AF-A0A1R1YLS8-F1
#
_cell.length_a   1.000
_cell.length_b   1.000
_cell.length_c   1.000
_cell.angle_alpha   90.00
_cell.angle_beta   90.00
_cell.angle_gamma   90.00
#
_symmetry.space_group_name_H-M   'P 1'
#
loop_
_entity.id
_entity.type
_entity.pdbx_description
1 polymer ?
#
loop_
_entity_poly.entity_id
_entity_poly.type
_entity_poly.pdbx_seq_one_letter_code
_entity_poly.pdbx_strand_id
1 'polypeptide(L)'
;MKLLAKILASKLDAMQLKYKLIAKEQAGFRNFEECVAQATTLYEIVKRRKIKNFQNWICYVDYSKAYDRVSQMAMIHKLRSIGIA
;
A
#
# COMPACT_ATOMS: atom_id res chain seq x y z
N MET A 1 13.34 10.03 -19.76
CA MET A 1 12.45 10.09 -18.57
C MET A 1 12.10 8.71 -17.98
N LYS A 2 11.60 7.72 -18.75
CA LYS A 2 11.21 6.40 -18.22
C LYS A 2 12.34 5.66 -17.46
N LEU A 3 13.58 5.73 -17.97
CA LEU A 3 14.74 5.10 -17.32
C LEU A 3 15.01 5.70 -15.93
N LEU A 4 15.02 7.03 -15.83
CA LEU A 4 15.23 7.73 -14.56
C LEU A 4 14.12 7.39 -13.55
N ALA A 5 12.86 7.39 -14.00
CA ALA A 5 11.73 7.00 -13.16
C ALA A 5 11.86 5.55 -12.66
N LYS A 6 12.32 4.63 -13.51
CA LYS A 6 12.58 3.23 -13.12
C LYS A 6 13.70 3.15 -12.07
N ILE A 7 14.81 3.86 -12.27
CA ILE A 7 15.92 3.90 -11.30
C ILE A 7 15.43 4.44 -9.95
N LEU A 8 14.65 5.53 -9.96
CA LEU A 8 14.07 6.11 -8.75
C LEU A 8 13.12 5.13 -8.05
N ALA A 9 12.20 4.51 -8.80
CA ALA A 9 11.28 3.52 -8.27
C ALA A 9 12.00 2.34 -7.61
N SER A 10 13.05 1.80 -8.27
CA SER A 10 13.85 0.70 -7.70
C SER A 10 14.58 1.10 -6.42
N LYS A 11 15.11 2.33 -6.33
CA LYS A 11 15.74 2.83 -5.10
C LYS A 11 14.73 3.00 -3.97
N LEU A 12 13.56 3.58 -4.26
CA LEU A 12 12.49 3.75 -3.29
C LEU A 12 11.95 2.40 -2.80
N ASP A 13 11.85 1.41 -3.67
CA ASP A 13 11.40 0.06 -3.28
C ASP A 13 12.40 -0.64 -2.34
N ALA A 14 13.70 -0.49 -2.60
CA ALA A 14 14.75 -0.97 -1.70
C ALA A 14 14.70 -0.29 -0.33
N MET A 15 14.46 1.02 -0.29
CA MET A 15 14.28 1.77 0.97
C MET A 15 13.01 1.33 1.70
N GLN A 16 11.91 1.15 0.96
CA GLN A 16 10.66 0.65 1.49
C GLN A 16 10.86 -0.69 2.20
N LEU A 17 11.56 -1.63 1.57
CA LEU A 17 11.79 -2.95 2.17
C LEU A 17 12.65 -2.86 3.43
N LYS A 18 13.71 -2.04 3.40
CA LYS A 18 14.64 -1.87 4.54
C LYS A 18 13.97 -1.20 5.75
N TYR A 19 13.17 -0.16 5.52
CA TYR A 19 12.58 0.67 6.58
C TYR A 19 11.11 0.39 6.87
N LYS A 20 10.47 -0.52 6.12
CA LYS A 20 9.07 -0.92 6.27
C LYS A 20 8.10 0.28 6.28
N LEU A 21 8.24 1.20 5.31
CA LEU A 21 7.50 2.48 5.29
C LEU A 21 6.00 2.32 4.93
N ILE A 22 5.67 1.32 4.11
CA ILE A 22 4.31 0.91 3.75
C ILE A 22 3.84 -0.23 4.66
N ALA A 23 2.56 -0.17 5.03
CA ALA A 23 1.86 -1.19 5.81
C ALA A 23 1.91 -2.57 5.13
N LYS A 24 2.00 -3.64 5.93
CA LYS A 24 2.08 -5.02 5.42
C LYS A 24 0.81 -5.46 4.69
N GLU A 25 -0.31 -4.82 4.98
CA GLU A 25 -1.63 -5.11 4.39
C GLU A 25 -1.79 -4.56 2.96
N GLN A 26 -0.90 -3.65 2.53
CA GLN A 26 -0.94 -3.14 1.16
C GLN A 26 -0.43 -4.21 0.21
N ALA A 27 -1.32 -4.79 -0.60
CA ALA A 27 -0.95 -5.77 -1.63
C ALA A 27 -0.66 -5.13 -3.00
N GLY A 28 -1.33 -4.02 -3.34
CA GLY A 28 -1.20 -3.38 -4.65
C GLY A 28 0.21 -2.88 -4.96
N PHE A 29 0.67 -3.10 -6.20
CA PHE A 29 1.97 -2.68 -6.72
C PHE A 29 3.18 -3.25 -5.98
N ARG A 30 3.03 -4.41 -5.32
CA ARG A 30 4.12 -5.12 -4.65
C ARG A 30 4.46 -6.41 -5.38
N ASN A 31 5.74 -6.77 -5.33
CA ASN A 31 6.20 -8.06 -5.84
C ASN A 31 5.63 -9.18 -4.95
N PHE A 32 5.16 -10.26 -5.59
CA PHE A 32 4.61 -11.46 -4.93
C PHE A 32 3.34 -11.24 -4.09
N GLU A 33 2.64 -10.13 -4.30
CA GLU A 33 1.33 -9.86 -3.68
C GLU A 33 0.24 -9.90 -4.75
N GLU A 34 -0.75 -10.78 -4.55
CA GLU A 34 -1.81 -11.03 -5.52
C GLU A 34 -3.19 -10.68 -4.96
N CYS A 35 -4.11 -10.29 -5.85
CA CYS A 35 -5.49 -9.98 -5.47
C CYS A 35 -6.17 -11.15 -4.74
N VAL A 36 -5.93 -12.38 -5.21
CA VAL A 36 -6.51 -13.60 -4.60
C VAL A 36 -6.00 -13.81 -3.18
N ALA A 37 -4.73 -13.54 -2.91
CA ALA A 37 -4.16 -13.63 -1.56
C ALA A 37 -4.84 -12.63 -0.60
N GLN A 38 -5.09 -11.40 -1.07
CA GLN A 38 -5.78 -10.39 -0.26
C GLN A 38 -7.25 -10.77 0.02
N ALA A 39 -7.98 -11.25 -0.99
CA ALA A 39 -9.35 -11.73 -0.81
C ALA A 39 -9.42 -12.92 0.16
N THR A 40 -8.48 -13.86 0.04
CA THR A 40 -8.37 -15.03 0.93
C THR A 40 -8.07 -14.60 2.37
N THR A 41 -7.17 -13.64 2.55
CA THR A 41 -6.83 -13.08 3.87
C THR A 41 -8.06 -12.45 4.52
N LEU A 42 -8.83 -11.64 3.78
CA LEU A 42 -10.06 -11.03 4.29
C LEU A 42 -11.10 -12.11 4.68
N TYR A 43 -11.29 -13.12 3.83
CA TYR A 43 -12.19 -14.23 4.10
C TYR A 43 -11.81 -14.96 5.40
N GLU A 44 -10.53 -15.29 5.57
CA GLU A 44 -10.02 -15.95 6.78
C GLU A 44 -10.20 -15.11 8.04
N ILE A 45 -9.97 -13.79 7.97
CA ILE A 45 -10.21 -12.88 9.09
C ILE A 45 -11.70 -12.90 9.50
N VAL A 46 -12.61 -12.75 8.53
CA VAL A 46 -14.05 -12.75 8.79
C VAL A 46 -14.51 -14.08 9.37
N LYS A 47 -14.03 -15.20 8.81
CA LYS A 47 -14.34 -16.56 9.28
C LYS A 47 -13.91 -16.77 10.74
N ARG A 48 -12.68 -16.37 11.11
CA ARG A 48 -12.17 -16.49 12.49
C ARG A 48 -12.95 -15.62 13.48
N ARG A 49 -13.35 -14.41 13.07
CA ARG A 49 -14.19 -13.53 13.89
C ARG A 49 -15.59 -14.11 14.09
N LYS A 50 -16.17 -14.72 13.05
CA LYS A 50 -17.47 -15.39 13.13
C LYS A 50 -17.45 -16.55 14.13
N ILE A 51 -16.40 -17.37 14.15
CA ILE A 51 -16.23 -18.46 15.13
C ILE A 51 -16.22 -17.93 16.58
N LYS A 52 -15.68 -16.72 16.79
CA LYS A 52 -15.65 -16.05 18.10
C LYS A 52 -16.92 -15.26 18.42
N ASN A 53 -17.97 -15.35 17.61
CA ASN A 53 -19.21 -14.58 17.74
C ASN A 53 -19.00 -13.05 17.78
N PHE A 54 -17.98 -12.54 17.10
CA PHE A 54 -17.78 -11.10 16.97
C PHE A 54 -18.61 -10.52 15.84
N GLN A 55 -19.19 -9.35 16.07
CA GLN A 55 -19.84 -8.57 15.02
C GLN A 55 -18.79 -8.09 14.00
N ASN A 56 -19.16 -8.13 12.72
CA ASN A 56 -18.28 -7.76 11.61
C ASN A 56 -18.89 -6.60 10.82
N TRP A 57 -18.06 -5.65 10.43
CA TRP A 57 -18.42 -4.52 9.58
C TRP A 57 -17.35 -4.37 8.51
N ILE A 58 -17.76 -3.99 7.29
CA ILE A 58 -16.84 -3.73 6.17
C ILE A 58 -17.09 -2.32 5.64
N CYS A 59 -16.01 -1.58 5.40
CA CYS A 59 -16.05 -0.27 4.77
C CYS A 59 -15.20 -0.32 3.50
N TYR A 60 -15.83 -0.03 2.37
CA TYR A 60 -15.13 0.10 1.09
C TYR A 60 -14.79 1.57 0.87
N VAL A 61 -13.51 1.84 0.58
CA VAL A 61 -12.97 3.19 0.36
C VAL A 61 -12.22 3.18 -0.96
N ASP A 62 -12.47 4.19 -1.80
CA ASP A 62 -11.79 4.38 -3.07
C ASP A 62 -11.50 5.87 -3.35
N TYR A 63 -10.47 6.15 -4.14
CA TYR A 63 -10.03 7.50 -4.47
C TYR A 63 -10.45 7.90 -5.89
N SER A 64 -11.21 8.99 -6.01
CA SER A 64 -11.52 9.58 -7.32
C SER A 64 -10.27 10.19 -7.97
N LYS A 65 -9.92 9.73 -9.18
CA LYS A 65 -8.75 10.19 -9.96
C LYS A 65 -7.44 10.14 -9.16
N ALA A 66 -7.16 8.98 -8.54
CA ALA A 66 -6.07 8.79 -7.60
C ALA A 66 -4.69 9.26 -8.09
N TYR A 67 -4.37 9.09 -9.37
CA TYR A 67 -3.09 9.53 -9.94
C TYR A 67 -3.07 11.02 -10.31
N ASP A 68 -4.18 11.53 -10.86
CA ASP A 68 -4.23 12.92 -11.35
C ASP A 68 -4.29 13.94 -10.20
N ARG A 69 -4.85 13.54 -9.05
CA ARG A 69 -5.07 14.44 -7.90
C ARG A 69 -3.95 14.41 -6.86
N VAL A 70 -2.82 13.76 -7.13
CA VAL A 70 -1.67 13.77 -6.21
C VAL A 70 -0.98 15.13 -6.23
N SER A 71 -0.99 15.82 -5.09
CA SER A 71 -0.21 17.06 -4.91
C SER A 71 1.29 16.75 -4.88
N GLN A 72 2.03 17.30 -5.85
CA GLN A 72 3.49 17.14 -5.95
C GLN A 72 4.20 17.67 -4.70
N MET A 73 3.75 18.81 -4.17
CA MET A 73 4.34 19.40 -2.97
C MET A 73 4.10 18.53 -1.73
N ALA A 74 2.90 17.97 -1.58
CA ALA A 74 2.60 17.07 -0.46
C ALA A 74 3.43 15.78 -0.54
N MET A 75 3.63 15.24 -1.75
CA MET A 75 4.47 14.07 -1.98
C MET A 75 5.93 14.34 -1.59
N ILE A 76 6.51 15.46 -2.05
CA ILE A 76 7.88 15.86 -1.68
C ILE A 76 8.01 16.09 -0.17
N HIS A 77 7.04 16.77 0.44
CA HIS A 77 7.02 16.97 1.89
C HIS A 77 7.01 15.64 2.65
N LYS A 78 6.18 14.69 2.21
CA LYS A 78 6.13 13.35 2.81
C LYS A 78 7.48 12.63 2.69
N LEU A 79 8.12 12.64 1.52
CA LEU A 79 9.45 12.05 1.32
C LEU A 79 10.50 12.69 2.24
N ARG A 80 10.52 14.02 2.34
CA ARG A 80 11.45 14.73 3.23
C ARG A 80 11.21 14.39 4.70
N SER A 81 9.95 14.26 5.13
CA SER A 81 9.61 13.91 6.52
C SER A 81 10.12 12.53 6.94
N ILE A 82 10.35 11.62 5.99
CA ILE A 82 10.91 10.28 6.24
C ILE A 82 12.43 10.21 5.92
N GLY A 83 13.08 11.36 5.75
CA GLY A 83 14.52 11.45 5.52
C GLY A 83 14.97 11.15 4.08
N ILE A 84 14.04 11.18 3.12
CA ILE A 84 14.34 11.02 1.69
C ILE A 84 14.41 12.43 1.07
N ALA A 85 15.64 12.88 0.79
CA ALA A 85 15.94 14.18 0.20
C ALA A 85 16.21 14.09 -1.31
#